data_AF-A0A1Y2VWG2-F1
#
_entry.id   AF-A0A1Y2VWG2-F1
#
_cell.length_a   1.000
_cell.length_b   1.000
_cell.length_c   1.000
_cell.angle_alpha   90.00
_cell.angle_beta   90.00
_cell.angle_gamma   90.00
#
_symmetry.space_group_name_H-M   'P 1'
#
loop_
_entity.id
_entity.type
_entity.pdbx_description
1 polymer ?
#
loop_
_entity_poly.entity_id
_entity_poly.type
_entity_poly.pdbx_seq_one_letter_code
_entity_poly.pdbx_strand_id
1 'polypeptide(L)'
;MPASQAILFEGKPIGFAKVDAYHTEIDFEQAFAFIKATLDEKLDEKLDDGLFNRLIVQALKGCDPQPARRDYSMIWIAIKFLNELWNALFGTQSPWYNMLFHHLKMKQPNGVDDEMILASYVLDPILKATAEDDSPEEQVHQFFDHRFPMICFRVV
;
A
#
# COMPACT_ATOMS: atom_id res chain seq x y z
N MET A 1 -13.53 21.22 10.69
CA MET A 1 -14.23 19.92 10.62
C MET A 1 -13.49 19.07 9.60
N PRO A 2 -13.28 17.76 9.84
CA PRO A 2 -12.73 16.87 8.83
C PRO A 2 -13.58 16.93 7.56
N ALA A 3 -12.97 17.12 6.40
CA ALA A 3 -13.66 17.01 5.13
C ALA A 3 -13.70 15.53 4.74
N SER A 4 -14.88 14.96 4.55
CA SER A 4 -14.98 13.63 3.96
C SER A 4 -14.63 13.72 2.48
N GLN A 5 -13.52 13.10 2.06
CA GLN A 5 -13.15 12.98 0.66
C GLN A 5 -13.70 11.66 0.11
N ALA A 6 -14.41 11.75 -1.01
CA ALA A 6 -14.85 10.55 -1.72
C ALA A 6 -13.63 9.85 -2.35
N ILE A 7 -13.47 8.56 -2.05
CA ILE A 7 -12.55 7.70 -2.77
C ILE A 7 -13.24 7.32 -4.08
N LEU A 8 -12.58 7.63 -5.19
CA LEU A 8 -13.12 7.41 -6.52
C LEU A 8 -12.48 6.19 -7.18
N PHE A 9 -13.30 5.37 -7.80
CA PHE A 9 -12.91 4.32 -8.72
C PHE A 9 -13.60 4.53 -10.06
N GLU A 10 -12.83 4.69 -11.14
CA GLU A 10 -13.36 5.05 -12.47
C GLU A 10 -14.28 6.29 -12.45
N GLY A 11 -13.99 7.25 -11.57
CA GLY A 11 -14.80 8.46 -11.39
C GLY A 11 -16.09 8.25 -10.57
N LYS A 12 -16.36 7.03 -10.10
CA LYS A 12 -17.49 6.72 -9.20
C LYS A 12 -17.03 6.69 -7.74
N PRO A 13 -17.77 7.29 -6.80
CA PRO A 13 -17.46 7.19 -5.37
C PRO A 13 -17.70 5.76 -4.88
N ILE A 14 -16.66 5.13 -4.33
CA ILE A 14 -16.73 3.79 -3.73
C ILE A 14 -16.45 3.79 -2.23
N GLY A 15 -16.16 4.95 -1.64
CA GLY A 15 -15.99 5.11 -0.21
C GLY A 15 -15.80 6.56 0.18
N PHE A 16 -15.77 6.82 1.49
CA PHE A 16 -15.46 8.13 2.05
C PHE A 16 -14.32 8.00 3.05
N ALA A 17 -13.21 8.68 2.79
CA ALA A 17 -12.14 8.87 3.76
C ALA A 17 -12.41 10.15 4.55
N LYS A 18 -12.24 10.14 5.87
CA LYS A 18 -12.19 11.38 6.65
C LYS A 18 -10.81 12.00 6.46
N VAL A 19 -10.75 13.08 5.69
CA VAL A 19 -9.54 13.87 5.47
C VAL A 19 -9.72 15.15 6.25
N ASP A 20 -9.17 15.24 7.46
CA ASP A 20 -9.04 16.58 8.03
C ASP A 20 -7.87 17.32 7.38
N ALA A 21 -7.81 18.63 7.58
CA ALA A 21 -6.83 19.49 6.92
C ALA A 21 -5.36 19.17 7.28
N TYR A 22 -5.13 18.16 8.12
CA TYR A 22 -3.83 17.79 8.69
C TYR A 22 -3.54 16.27 8.65
N HIS A 23 -4.53 15.41 8.40
CA HIS A 23 -4.40 13.95 8.36
C HIS A 23 -4.63 13.43 6.94
N THR A 24 -3.52 13.10 6.26
CA THR A 24 -3.47 12.01 5.28
C THR A 24 -3.01 10.75 5.99
N GLU A 25 -3.78 10.32 7.00
CA GLU A 25 -3.56 9.04 7.66
C GLU A 25 -4.04 7.92 6.74
N ILE A 26 -3.22 6.88 6.63
CA ILE A 26 -3.54 5.72 5.83
C ILE A 26 -3.35 4.55 6.74
N ASP A 27 -4.43 3.89 7.06
CA ASP A 27 -4.36 2.62 7.75
C ASP A 27 -4.12 1.54 6.70
N PHE A 28 -2.95 0.89 6.76
CA PHE A 28 -2.57 -0.13 5.79
C PHE A 28 -3.51 -1.33 5.83
N GLU A 29 -3.90 -1.78 7.02
CA GLU A 29 -4.83 -2.89 7.22
C GLU A 29 -6.18 -2.57 6.56
N GLN A 30 -6.71 -1.37 6.81
CA GLN A 30 -7.96 -0.93 6.18
C GLN A 30 -7.84 -0.80 4.65
N ALA A 31 -6.73 -0.24 4.16
CA ALA A 31 -6.48 -0.09 2.74
C ALA A 31 -6.37 -1.45 2.04
N PHE A 32 -5.74 -2.43 2.67
CA PHE A 32 -5.61 -3.78 2.17
C PHE A 32 -6.96 -4.53 2.18
N ALA A 33 -7.70 -4.43 3.29
CA ALA A 33 -9.05 -4.98 3.41
C ALA A 33 -10.00 -4.40 2.35
N PHE A 34 -9.87 -3.11 2.04
CA PHE A 34 -10.63 -2.46 0.99
C PHE A 34 -10.34 -3.01 -0.42
N ILE A 35 -9.08 -3.33 -0.74
CA ILE A 35 -8.73 -3.99 -2.01
C ILE A 35 -9.44 -5.33 -2.11
N LYS A 36 -9.41 -6.13 -1.04
CA LYS A 36 -10.08 -7.43 -0.98
C LYS A 36 -11.60 -7.30 -1.14
N ALA A 37 -12.23 -6.39 -0.41
CA ALA A 37 -13.66 -6.16 -0.52
C ALA A 37 -14.07 -5.72 -1.93
N THR A 38 -13.29 -4.85 -2.57
CA THR A 38 -13.53 -4.42 -3.95
C THR A 38 -13.41 -5.58 -4.95
N LEU A 39 -12.50 -6.51 -4.67
CA LEU A 39 -12.30 -7.70 -5.51
C LEU A 39 -13.50 -8.64 -5.41
N ASP A 40 -13.98 -8.91 -4.21
CA ASP A 40 -15.15 -9.75 -3.94
C ASP A 40 -16.42 -9.16 -4.61
N GLU A 41 -16.60 -7.83 -4.56
CA GLU A 41 -17.73 -7.16 -5.22
C GLU A 41 -17.69 -7.25 -6.75
N LYS A 42 -16.49 -7.30 -7.34
CA LYS A 42 -16.32 -7.25 -8.80
C LYS A 42 -16.30 -8.60 -9.48
N LEU A 43 -15.75 -9.61 -8.80
CA LEU A 43 -15.54 -10.90 -9.44
C LEU A 43 -16.74 -11.83 -9.33
N ASP A 44 -17.73 -11.54 -8.47
CA ASP A 44 -18.90 -12.42 -8.18
C ASP A 44 -18.49 -13.87 -7.80
N GLU A 45 -17.19 -14.10 -7.63
CA GLU A 45 -16.49 -15.34 -7.36
C GLU A 45 -15.31 -15.03 -6.43
N LYS A 46 -15.05 -15.93 -5.47
CA LYS A 46 -13.95 -15.79 -4.53
C LYS A 46 -12.63 -16.01 -5.26
N LEU A 47 -11.73 -15.02 -5.22
CA LEU A 47 -10.39 -15.17 -5.78
C LEU A 47 -9.64 -16.29 -5.06
N ASP A 48 -8.96 -17.16 -5.81
CA ASP A 48 -8.08 -18.19 -5.26
C ASP A 48 -6.93 -17.54 -4.46
N ASP A 49 -6.74 -17.98 -3.21
CA ASP A 49 -5.68 -17.46 -2.32
C ASP A 49 -4.28 -17.62 -2.94
N GLY A 50 -4.09 -18.67 -3.75
CA GLY A 50 -2.86 -18.88 -4.51
C GLY A 50 -2.63 -17.83 -5.59
N LEU A 51 -3.69 -17.40 -6.29
CA LEU A 51 -3.64 -16.29 -7.24
C LEU A 51 -3.37 -14.96 -6.54
N PHE A 52 -4.04 -14.70 -5.42
CA PHE A 52 -3.84 -13.45 -4.67
C PHE A 52 -2.39 -13.31 -4.20
N ASN A 53 -1.82 -14.37 -3.62
CA ASN A 53 -0.42 -14.40 -3.20
C ASN A 53 0.57 -14.18 -4.36
N ARG A 54 0.28 -14.68 -5.57
CA ARG A 54 1.10 -14.39 -6.76
C ARG A 54 1.06 -12.90 -7.14
N LEU A 55 -0.10 -12.25 -7.01
CA LEU A 55 -0.26 -10.83 -7.29
C LEU A 55 0.46 -9.97 -6.25
N ILE A 56 0.44 -10.36 -4.97
CA ILE A 56 1.25 -9.72 -3.91
C ILE A 56 2.73 -9.77 -4.27
N VAL A 57 3.26 -10.94 -4.63
CA VAL A 57 4.66 -11.10 -5.04
C VAL A 57 5.00 -10.22 -6.25
N GLN A 58 4.09 -10.12 -7.22
CA GLN A 58 4.26 -9.24 -8.38
C GLN A 58 4.28 -7.76 -7.97
N ALA A 59 3.38 -7.35 -7.08
CA ALA A 59 3.31 -5.98 -6.59
C ALA A 59 4.59 -5.58 -5.82
N LEU A 60 5.13 -6.48 -5.01
CA LEU A 60 6.40 -6.29 -4.29
C LEU A 60 7.58 -6.08 -5.25
N LYS A 61 7.63 -6.83 -6.37
CA LYS A 61 8.63 -6.60 -7.42
C LYS A 61 8.46 -5.24 -8.10
N GLY A 62 7.22 -4.76 -8.26
CA GLY A 62 6.89 -3.45 -8.82
C GLY A 62 7.29 -2.27 -7.93
N CYS A 63 7.62 -2.53 -6.65
CA CYS A 63 8.16 -1.53 -5.73
C CYS A 63 9.66 -1.24 -5.97
N ASP A 64 10.25 -1.83 -7.03
CA ASP A 64 11.69 -1.95 -7.31
C ASP A 64 12.60 -0.83 -6.77
N PRO A 65 13.57 -1.20 -5.90
CA PRO A 65 14.70 -0.36 -5.54
C PRO A 65 15.90 -0.56 -6.49
N GLN A 66 16.06 0.33 -7.48
CA GLN A 66 17.37 0.53 -8.12
C GLN A 66 18.04 1.88 -7.74
N PRO A 67 19.32 1.86 -7.29
CA PRO A 67 20.14 0.72 -6.87
C PRO A 67 19.91 0.36 -5.38
N ALA A 68 20.14 -0.92 -5.07
CA ALA A 68 19.90 -1.69 -3.82
C ALA A 68 20.50 -1.18 -2.49
N ARG A 69 20.84 0.11 -2.37
CA ARG A 69 21.42 0.74 -1.17
C ARG A 69 20.91 2.15 -0.94
N ARG A 70 19.61 2.35 -1.13
CA ARG A 70 18.97 3.61 -0.76
C ARG A 70 17.88 3.30 0.22
N ASP A 71 17.82 4.13 1.26
CA ASP A 71 16.71 4.11 2.18
C ASP A 71 15.53 4.81 1.49
N TYR A 72 14.35 4.28 1.70
CA TYR A 72 13.09 4.78 1.19
C TYR A 72 12.16 5.06 2.37
N SER A 73 11.30 6.05 2.20
CA SER A 73 10.18 6.25 3.13
C SER A 73 9.34 4.97 3.20
N MET A 74 9.09 4.49 4.42
CA MET A 74 8.26 3.32 4.65
C MET A 74 6.83 3.56 4.18
N ILE A 75 6.27 4.75 4.44
CA ILE A 75 4.95 5.14 3.94
C ILE A 75 4.91 5.09 2.41
N TRP A 76 5.94 5.62 1.76
CA TRP A 76 6.04 5.59 0.30
C TRP A 76 6.06 4.14 -0.22
N ILE A 77 6.83 3.24 0.42
CA ILE A 77 6.86 1.82 0.03
C ILE A 77 5.49 1.17 0.20
N ALA A 78 4.83 1.35 1.34
CA ALA A 78 3.53 0.75 1.63
C ALA A 78 2.48 1.18 0.59
N ILE A 79 2.48 2.48 0.25
CA ILE A 79 1.55 3.03 -0.72
C ILE A 79 1.89 2.64 -2.15
N LYS A 80 3.18 2.56 -2.47
CA LYS A 80 3.64 2.01 -3.74
C LYS A 80 3.15 0.57 -3.89
N PHE A 81 3.28 -0.25 -2.85
CA PHE A 81 2.78 -1.62 -2.84
C PHE A 81 1.27 -1.70 -3.07
N LEU A 82 0.47 -0.93 -2.33
CA LEU A 82 -0.99 -0.89 -2.52
C LEU A 82 -1.37 -0.46 -3.95
N ASN A 83 -0.66 0.53 -4.51
CA ASN A 83 -0.85 0.97 -5.88
C ASN A 83 -0.48 -0.11 -6.91
N GLU A 84 0.63 -0.83 -6.73
CA GLU A 84 1.02 -1.93 -7.61
C GLU A 84 0.07 -3.12 -7.52
N LEU A 85 -0.38 -3.46 -6.30
CA LEU A 85 -1.37 -4.51 -6.09
C LEU A 85 -2.70 -4.18 -6.77
N TRP A 86 -3.17 -2.94 -6.61
CA TRP A 86 -4.35 -2.44 -7.30
C TRP A 86 -4.22 -2.54 -8.82
N ASN A 87 -3.09 -2.07 -9.36
CA ASN A 87 -2.83 -2.11 -10.79
C ASN A 87 -2.81 -3.55 -11.32
N ALA A 88 -2.24 -4.49 -10.56
CA ALA A 88 -2.19 -5.90 -10.93
C ALA A 88 -3.59 -6.55 -10.95
N LEU A 89 -4.49 -6.12 -10.06
CA LEU A 89 -5.86 -6.65 -9.97
C LEU A 89 -6.82 -6.03 -10.99
N PHE A 90 -6.75 -4.70 -11.16
CA PHE A 90 -7.79 -3.95 -11.86
C PHE A 90 -7.33 -3.22 -13.12
N GLY A 91 -6.01 -3.16 -13.39
CA GLY A 91 -5.45 -2.50 -14.58
C GLY A 91 -5.77 -1.01 -14.71
N THR A 92 -6.19 -0.37 -13.62
CA THR A 92 -6.71 1.01 -13.57
C THR A 92 -5.98 1.80 -12.50
N GLN A 93 -6.07 3.13 -12.58
CA GLN A 93 -5.44 4.02 -11.60
C GLN A 93 -5.96 3.75 -10.18
N SER A 94 -5.04 3.54 -9.23
CA SER A 94 -5.41 3.28 -7.83
C SER A 94 -5.91 4.54 -7.11
N PRO A 95 -6.72 4.38 -6.05
CA PRO A 95 -7.10 5.46 -5.14
C PRO A 95 -5.94 6.28 -4.58
N TRP A 96 -4.78 5.65 -4.44
CA TRP A 96 -3.60 6.24 -3.80
C TRP A 96 -2.64 6.91 -4.79
N TYR A 97 -2.93 6.86 -6.10
CA TYR A 97 -2.04 7.40 -7.14
C TYR A 97 -1.59 8.84 -6.86
N ASN A 98 -2.54 9.75 -6.62
CA ASN A 98 -2.20 11.18 -6.46
C ASN A 98 -1.26 11.39 -5.27
N MET A 99 -1.48 10.65 -4.21
CA MET A 99 -0.69 10.75 -3.01
C MET A 99 0.69 10.12 -3.18
N LEU A 100 0.79 8.97 -3.84
CA LEU A 100 2.08 8.36 -4.19
C LEU A 100 2.97 9.26 -5.06
N PHE A 101 2.38 9.89 -6.09
CA PHE A 101 3.14 10.61 -7.11
C PHE A 101 3.30 12.11 -6.83
N HIS A 102 2.37 12.74 -6.11
CA HIS A 102 2.38 14.19 -5.89
C HIS A 102 2.65 14.60 -4.45
N HIS A 103 2.31 13.77 -3.46
CA HIS A 103 2.39 14.15 -2.05
C HIS A 103 3.56 13.49 -1.32
N LEU A 104 3.81 12.21 -1.60
CA LEU A 104 4.89 11.46 -0.94
C LEU A 104 6.24 11.68 -1.62
N LYS A 105 7.26 11.77 -0.78
CA LYS A 105 8.67 11.88 -1.15
C LYS A 105 9.33 10.53 -0.94
N MET A 106 9.90 9.99 -2.00
CA MET A 106 10.51 8.66 -1.97
C MET A 106 11.79 8.57 -1.12
N LYS A 107 12.60 9.64 -1.08
CA LYS A 107 13.97 9.64 -0.53
C LYS A 107 14.14 10.47 0.75
N GLN A 108 13.05 10.71 1.46
CA GLN A 108 13.04 11.41 2.74
C GLN A 108 11.75 11.07 3.51
N PRO A 109 11.71 11.28 4.84
CA PRO A 109 10.51 11.08 5.63
C PRO A 109 9.33 11.95 5.14
N ASN A 110 8.12 11.38 5.17
CA ASN A 110 6.83 12.02 4.89
C ASN A 110 6.02 12.36 6.15
N GLY A 111 6.65 12.23 7.32
CA GLY A 111 6.08 12.51 8.62
C GLY A 111 7.13 12.29 9.71
N VAL A 112 6.77 12.67 10.95
CA VAL A 112 7.64 12.43 12.12
C VAL A 112 7.71 10.93 12.44
N ASP A 113 6.63 10.21 12.16
CA ASP A 113 6.51 8.78 12.40
C ASP A 113 6.95 7.92 11.20
N ASP A 114 7.39 8.55 10.09
CA ASP A 114 7.83 7.83 8.90
C ASP A 114 9.29 7.39 9.02
N GLU A 115 9.53 6.09 8.88
CA GLU A 115 10.85 5.49 8.92
C GLU A 115 11.50 5.44 7.53
N MET A 116 12.81 5.66 7.48
CA MET A 116 13.62 5.40 6.29
C MET A 116 14.16 3.98 6.37
N ILE A 117 13.75 3.12 5.46
CA ILE A 117 14.11 1.70 5.45
C ILE A 117 14.79 1.29 4.15
N LEU A 118 15.72 0.35 4.23
CA LEU A 118 16.17 -0.36 3.04
C LEU A 118 15.02 -1.21 2.51
N ALA A 119 14.58 -0.96 1.29
CA ALA A 119 13.47 -1.72 0.68
C ALA A 119 13.73 -3.24 0.71
N SER A 120 14.98 -3.68 0.57
CA SER A 120 15.35 -5.09 0.67
C SER A 120 15.03 -5.73 2.03
N TYR A 121 14.88 -4.97 3.12
CA TYR A 121 14.50 -5.52 4.42
C TYR A 121 13.04 -6.01 4.45
N VAL A 122 12.21 -5.47 3.56
CA VAL A 122 10.79 -5.85 3.43
C VAL A 122 10.60 -6.78 2.25
N LEU A 123 11.18 -6.40 1.11
CA LEU A 123 10.91 -7.08 -0.15
C LEU A 123 11.64 -8.43 -0.22
N ASP A 124 12.91 -8.51 0.19
CA ASP A 124 13.68 -9.75 0.01
C ASP A 124 13.13 -10.95 0.79
N PRO A 125 12.74 -10.84 2.08
CA PRO A 125 12.19 -11.96 2.82
C PRO A 125 10.94 -12.54 2.15
N ILE A 126 10.00 -11.68 1.76
CA ILE A 126 8.73 -12.07 1.16
C ILE A 126 8.94 -12.65 -0.25
N LEU A 127 9.89 -12.10 -1.01
CA LEU A 127 10.23 -12.60 -2.36
C LEU A 127 11.02 -13.91 -2.33
N LYS A 128 11.78 -14.18 -1.26
CA LYS A 128 12.58 -15.41 -1.08
C LYS A 128 11.85 -16.49 -0.30
N ALA A 129 10.68 -16.19 0.27
CA ALA A 129 9.86 -17.18 0.95
C ALA A 129 9.44 -18.29 -0.03
N THR A 130 10.11 -19.43 0.02
CA THR A 130 9.87 -20.59 -0.85
C THR A 130 8.96 -21.63 -0.19
N ALA A 131 7.95 -21.19 0.58
CA ALA A 131 7.08 -21.99 1.45
C ALA A 131 7.63 -22.24 2.87
N GLU A 132 7.95 -21.16 3.59
CA GLU A 132 7.86 -21.18 5.06
C GLU A 132 6.38 -21.08 5.47
N ASP A 133 6.06 -21.37 6.74
CA ASP A 133 4.69 -21.56 7.26
C ASP A 133 3.72 -20.37 6.99
N ASP A 134 4.24 -19.18 6.67
CA ASP A 134 3.46 -17.96 6.43
C ASP A 134 3.33 -17.59 4.95
N SER A 135 2.10 -17.30 4.51
CA SER A 135 1.81 -16.85 3.15
C SER A 135 2.39 -15.45 2.87
N PRO A 136 2.66 -15.09 1.59
CA PRO A 136 3.07 -13.72 1.23
C PRO A 136 2.16 -12.63 1.78
N GLU A 137 0.85 -12.88 1.83
CA GLU A 137 -0.12 -12.00 2.48
C GLU A 137 0.17 -11.80 3.97
N GLU A 138 0.35 -12.90 4.70
CA GLU A 138 0.64 -12.86 6.15
C GLU A 138 1.93 -12.08 6.43
N GLN A 139 2.97 -12.28 5.64
CA GLN A 139 4.24 -11.58 5.81
C GLN A 139 4.13 -10.07 5.52
N VAL A 140 3.27 -9.67 4.57
CA VAL A 140 2.96 -8.27 4.31
C VAL A 140 2.25 -7.66 5.52
N HIS A 141 1.25 -8.34 6.09
CA HIS A 141 0.54 -7.89 7.28
C HIS A 141 1.47 -7.77 8.49
N GLN A 142 2.28 -8.79 8.78
CA GLN A 142 3.28 -8.75 9.86
C GLN A 142 4.24 -7.55 9.75
N PHE A 143 4.58 -7.12 8.53
CA PHE A 143 5.50 -6.00 8.35
C PHE A 143 4.80 -4.64 8.42
N PHE A 144 3.70 -4.46 7.68
CA PHE A 144 3.07 -3.16 7.52
C PHE A 144 2.03 -2.83 8.58
N ASP A 145 1.24 -3.81 9.06
CA ASP A 145 0.18 -3.56 10.06
C ASP A 145 0.77 -3.12 11.39
N HIS A 146 1.86 -3.76 11.83
CA HIS A 146 2.53 -3.41 13.09
C HIS A 146 3.26 -2.06 13.06
N ARG A 147 3.43 -1.48 11.86
CA ARG A 147 4.15 -0.22 11.67
C ARG A 147 3.28 0.91 11.11
N PHE A 148 1.98 0.67 10.94
CA PHE A 148 0.98 1.70 10.63
C PHE A 148 -0.01 1.82 11.79
N PRO A 149 -0.18 3.01 12.37
CA PRO A 149 -0.82 4.13 11.67
C PRO A 149 0.11 5.35 11.63
N MET A 150 0.80 5.55 10.51
CA MET A 150 1.70 6.69 10.37
C MET A 150 0.91 7.94 10.02
N ILE A 151 0.94 8.93 10.92
CA ILE A 151 0.38 10.24 10.65
C ILE A 151 1.36 11.01 9.75
N CYS A 152 1.01 11.13 8.47
CA CYS A 152 1.73 12.01 7.55
C CYS A 152 1.43 13.47 7.90
N PHE A 153 2.15 14.05 8.87
CA PHE A 153 2.03 15.46 9.17
C PHE A 153 2.80 16.34 8.17
N ARG A 154 2.20 17.51 7.97
CA ARG A 154 2.46 18.57 7.00
C ARG A 154 3.91 19.08 6.93
N VAL A 155 4.34 19.39 5.70
CA VAL A 155 5.48 20.26 5.37
C VAL A 155 5.21 21.68 5.91
N VAL A 156 6.20 22.25 6.61
CA VAL A 156 6.23 23.66 7.08
C VAL A 156 6.26 24.62 5.89
#